data_AF-A0A9P6YRM4-F1
#
_entry.id   AF-A0A9P6YRM4-F1
#
_cell.length_a   1.000
_cell.length_b   1.000
_cell.length_c   1.000
_cell.angle_alpha   90.00
_cell.angle_beta   90.00
_cell.angle_gamma   90.00
#
_symmetry.space_group_name_H-M   'P 1'
#
loop_
_entity.id
_entity.type
_entity.pdbx_description
1 polymer ?
#
loop_
_entity_poly.entity_id
_entity_poly.type
_entity_poly.pdbx_seq_one_letter_code
_entity_poly.pdbx_strand_id
1 'polypeptide(L)'
;MWKLSSGMVVEKKMKEFVLACNFEYPVHSLILDLSDESWKKYFSDQDIAEMMNCNEKDLPALPAELNNFILEARKLPDADSFKQYLKQEFDSTACEWAKDTVLNYIKLFKYQQLPLNHQTEGDILRRI
;
A
#
# COMPACT_ATOMS: atom_id res chain seq x y z
N MET A 1 -3.80 11.06 -23.77
CA MET A 1 -4.76 11.75 -22.89
C MET A 1 -5.89 10.79 -22.58
N TRP A 2 -5.93 10.29 -21.36
CA TRP A 2 -6.93 9.36 -20.88
C TRP A 2 -8.27 10.08 -20.74
N LYS A 3 -9.23 9.68 -21.55
CA LYS A 3 -10.58 10.23 -21.57
C LYS A 3 -11.54 9.25 -20.90
N LEU A 4 -12.31 9.74 -19.93
CA LEU A 4 -13.33 8.99 -19.22
C LEU A 4 -14.65 9.02 -19.99
N SER A 5 -15.57 8.13 -19.61
CA SER A 5 -16.91 8.01 -20.20
C SER A 5 -17.76 9.26 -19.98
N SER A 6 -17.49 10.01 -18.89
CA SER A 6 -18.05 11.34 -18.63
C SER A 6 -17.59 12.42 -19.63
N GLY A 7 -16.61 12.11 -20.47
CA GLY A 7 -15.97 13.06 -21.38
C GLY A 7 -14.82 13.86 -20.75
N MET A 8 -14.58 13.69 -19.44
CA MET A 8 -13.43 14.30 -18.76
C MET A 8 -12.11 13.73 -19.27
N VAL A 9 -11.06 14.55 -19.20
CA VAL A 9 -9.70 14.16 -19.54
C VAL A 9 -8.87 14.20 -18.27
N VAL A 10 -8.36 13.04 -17.85
CA VAL A 10 -7.70 12.84 -16.55
C VAL A 10 -6.51 13.80 -16.39
N GLU A 11 -5.64 13.90 -17.40
CA GLU A 11 -4.45 14.75 -17.32
C GLU A 11 -4.79 16.25 -17.22
N LYS A 12 -5.96 16.68 -17.72
CA LYS A 12 -6.42 18.07 -17.54
C LYS A 12 -6.80 18.33 -16.09
N LYS A 13 -7.49 17.38 -15.45
CA LYS A 13 -7.84 17.45 -14.02
C LYS A 13 -6.62 17.35 -13.11
N MET A 14 -5.64 16.51 -13.46
CA MET A 14 -4.35 16.48 -12.78
C MET A 14 -3.63 17.83 -12.87
N LYS A 15 -3.63 18.48 -14.03
CA LYS A 15 -3.07 19.84 -14.20
C LYS A 15 -3.81 20.88 -13.35
N GLU A 16 -5.14 20.84 -13.33
CA GLU A 16 -5.95 21.72 -12.47
C GLU A 16 -5.60 21.52 -10.98
N PHE A 17 -5.33 20.28 -10.56
CA PHE A 17 -4.90 19.98 -9.20
C PHE A 17 -3.51 20.56 -8.91
N VAL A 18 -2.53 20.26 -9.75
CA VAL A 18 -1.15 20.80 -9.62
C VAL A 18 -1.14 22.31 -9.46
N LEU A 19 -1.88 23.03 -10.30
CA LEU A 19 -1.92 24.50 -10.26
C LEU A 19 -2.58 25.08 -9.01
N ALA A 20 -3.36 24.27 -8.28
CA ALA A 20 -4.00 24.67 -7.03
C ALA A 20 -3.19 24.26 -5.78
N CYS A 21 -2.11 23.47 -5.93
CA CYS A 21 -1.29 23.03 -4.83
C CYS A 21 -0.38 24.18 -4.33
N ASN A 22 -0.33 24.36 -3.01
CA ASN A 22 0.61 25.30 -2.36
C ASN A 22 1.95 24.63 -1.99
N PHE A 23 2.00 23.30 -2.01
CA PHE A 23 3.15 22.48 -1.67
C PHE A 23 3.31 21.36 -2.71
N GLU A 24 4.45 20.67 -2.68
CA GLU A 24 4.67 19.51 -3.53
C GLU A 24 3.69 18.37 -3.19
N TYR A 25 3.20 17.72 -4.23
CA TYR A 25 2.22 16.62 -4.18
C TYR A 25 2.57 15.61 -5.29
N PRO A 26 2.22 14.32 -5.15
CA PRO A 26 2.54 13.28 -6.13
C PRO A 26 2.13 13.62 -7.58
N VAL A 27 1.03 14.36 -7.74
CA VAL A 27 0.54 14.80 -9.05
C VAL A 27 1.55 15.66 -9.83
N HIS A 28 2.49 16.36 -9.16
CA HIS A 28 3.57 17.10 -9.83
C HIS A 28 4.51 16.19 -10.63
N SER A 29 4.61 14.92 -10.23
CA SER A 29 5.36 13.88 -10.94
C SER A 29 4.45 12.98 -11.79
N LEU A 30 3.25 13.45 -12.14
CA LEU A 30 2.23 12.70 -12.89
C LEU A 30 1.79 11.39 -12.20
N ILE A 31 1.94 11.30 -10.89
CA ILE A 31 1.46 10.17 -10.10
C ILE A 31 -0.02 10.41 -9.79
N LEU A 32 -0.87 9.47 -10.23
CA LEU A 32 -2.30 9.46 -9.95
C LEU A 32 -2.59 8.39 -8.89
N ASP A 33 -2.77 8.82 -7.65
CA ASP A 33 -3.20 7.94 -6.56
C ASP A 33 -4.70 8.13 -6.31
N LEU A 34 -5.53 7.22 -6.83
CA LEU A 34 -6.99 7.29 -6.71
C LEU A 34 -7.49 7.07 -5.27
N SER A 35 -6.62 6.66 -4.34
CA SER A 35 -6.96 6.56 -2.91
C SER A 35 -6.86 7.90 -2.17
N ASP A 36 -6.25 8.93 -2.78
CA ASP A 36 -6.20 10.28 -2.22
C ASP A 36 -7.57 10.97 -2.37
N GLU A 37 -8.18 11.27 -1.22
CA GLU A 37 -9.48 11.95 -1.11
C GLU A 37 -9.51 13.33 -1.80
N SER A 38 -8.35 13.96 -2.02
CA SER A 38 -8.22 15.23 -2.75
C SER A 38 -8.81 15.15 -4.17
N TRP A 39 -8.83 13.96 -4.78
CA TRP A 39 -9.37 13.75 -6.12
C TRP A 39 -10.88 13.91 -6.21
N LYS A 40 -11.64 13.75 -5.12
CA LYS A 40 -13.09 13.94 -5.09
C LYS A 40 -13.51 15.38 -5.42
N LYS A 41 -12.59 16.34 -5.37
CA LYS A 41 -12.80 17.72 -5.82
C LYS A 41 -12.77 17.86 -7.35
N TYR A 42 -12.06 16.96 -8.04
CA TYR A 42 -11.77 17.06 -9.48
C TYR A 42 -12.52 16.02 -10.31
N PHE A 43 -12.90 14.90 -9.69
CA PHE A 43 -13.58 13.76 -10.30
C PHE A 43 -14.81 13.38 -9.49
N SER A 44 -15.84 12.87 -10.17
CA SER A 44 -16.98 12.25 -9.50
C SER A 44 -16.65 10.85 -9.00
N ASP A 45 -17.46 10.30 -8.09
CA ASP A 45 -17.30 8.92 -7.63
C ASP A 45 -17.39 7.91 -8.81
N GLN A 46 -18.19 8.22 -9.83
CA GLN A 46 -18.28 7.42 -11.05
C GLN A 46 -16.99 7.46 -11.86
N ASP A 47 -16.37 8.63 -12.01
CA ASP A 47 -15.09 8.78 -12.70
C ASP A 47 -13.98 8.01 -11.97
N ILE A 48 -13.95 8.11 -10.64
CA ILE A 48 -12.98 7.38 -9.80
C ILE A 48 -13.18 5.87 -9.94
N ALA A 49 -14.43 5.40 -9.89
CA ALA A 49 -14.75 3.99 -10.11
C ALA A 49 -14.35 3.50 -11.51
N GLU A 50 -14.60 4.29 -12.56
CA GLU A 50 -14.15 3.97 -13.92
C GLU A 50 -12.63 3.84 -13.99
N MET A 51 -11.90 4.76 -13.36
CA MET A 51 -10.44 4.74 -13.34
C MET A 51 -9.87 3.55 -12.54
N MET A 52 -10.47 3.21 -11.39
CA MET A 52 -10.04 2.07 -10.58
C MET A 52 -10.22 0.73 -11.30
N ASN A 53 -11.31 0.58 -12.04
CA ASN A 53 -11.63 -0.66 -12.76
C ASN A 53 -10.99 -0.72 -14.16
N CYS A 54 -10.28 0.33 -14.58
CA CYS A 54 -9.68 0.38 -15.91
C CYS A 54 -8.47 -0.56 -15.99
N ASN A 55 -8.54 -1.53 -16.91
CA ASN A 55 -7.49 -2.55 -17.09
C ASN A 55 -7.18 -3.33 -15.80
N GLU A 56 -8.20 -3.57 -14.97
CA GLU A 56 -8.06 -4.45 -13.82
C GLU A 56 -7.52 -5.80 -14.33
N LYS A 57 -6.30 -6.12 -13.89
CA LYS A 57 -5.70 -7.41 -14.20
C LYS A 57 -6.30 -8.42 -13.27
N ASP A 58 -6.75 -9.53 -13.82
CA ASP A 58 -7.15 -10.68 -13.02
C ASP A 58 -5.91 -11.21 -12.29
N LEU A 59 -5.78 -10.84 -11.02
CA LEU A 59 -4.75 -11.34 -10.14
C LEU A 59 -5.27 -12.63 -9.50
N PRO A 60 -4.46 -13.69 -9.43
CA PRO A 60 -4.88 -14.92 -8.79
C PRO A 60 -5.24 -14.62 -7.32
N ALA A 61 -6.33 -15.23 -6.86
CA ALA A 61 -6.72 -15.11 -5.46
C ALA A 61 -5.59 -15.59 -4.55
N LEU A 62 -5.40 -14.87 -3.43
CA LEU A 62 -4.44 -15.29 -2.42
C LEU A 62 -4.85 -16.67 -1.88
N PRO A 63 -3.95 -17.68 -1.82
CA PRO A 63 -4.27 -18.98 -1.27
C PRO A 63 -4.85 -18.84 0.14
N ALA A 64 -5.94 -19.56 0.42
CA ALA A 64 -6.69 -19.41 1.67
C ALA A 64 -5.81 -19.62 2.93
N GLU A 65 -4.86 -20.55 2.86
CA GLU A 65 -3.88 -20.82 3.92
C GLU A 65 -3.00 -19.60 4.21
N LEU A 66 -2.48 -18.95 3.17
CA LEU A 66 -1.65 -17.76 3.31
C LEU A 66 -2.48 -16.56 3.77
N ASN A 67 -3.71 -16.42 3.29
CA ASN A 67 -4.63 -15.40 3.78
C ASN A 67 -4.91 -15.57 5.27
N ASN A 68 -5.19 -16.80 5.72
CA ASN A 68 -5.40 -17.11 7.13
C ASN A 68 -4.15 -16.83 7.96
N PHE A 69 -2.95 -17.20 7.47
CA PHE A 69 -1.69 -16.85 8.12
C PHE A 69 -1.55 -15.34 8.35
N ILE A 70 -1.84 -14.52 7.32
CA ILE A 70 -1.79 -13.06 7.42
C ILE A 70 -2.84 -12.53 8.40
N LEU A 71 -4.07 -13.06 8.36
CA LEU A 71 -5.15 -12.63 9.24
C LEU A 71 -4.87 -12.98 10.71
N GLU A 72 -4.34 -14.17 10.99
CA GLU A 72 -3.93 -14.55 12.34
C GLU A 72 -2.76 -13.70 12.83
N ALA A 73 -1.75 -13.47 11.97
CA ALA A 73 -0.64 -12.57 12.28
C ALA A 73 -1.11 -11.15 12.66
N ARG A 74 -2.12 -10.60 11.96
CA ARG A 74 -2.67 -9.26 12.24
C ARG A 74 -3.44 -9.16 13.55
N LYS A 75 -3.95 -10.27 14.09
CA LYS A 75 -4.66 -10.28 15.39
C LYS A 75 -3.70 -10.20 16.58
N LEU A 76 -2.42 -10.43 16.36
CA LEU A 76 -1.44 -10.47 17.44
C LEU A 76 -1.15 -9.04 17.93
N PRO A 77 -1.20 -8.80 19.26
CA PRO A 77 -1.20 -7.44 19.80
C PRO A 77 0.20 -6.82 19.84
N ASP A 78 1.24 -7.63 19.85
CA ASP A 78 2.62 -7.18 20.06
C ASP A 78 3.64 -8.01 19.27
N ALA A 79 4.86 -7.47 19.19
CA ALA A 79 5.94 -8.06 18.42
C ALA A 79 6.47 -9.39 18.99
N ASP A 80 6.35 -9.63 20.29
CA ASP A 80 6.84 -10.87 20.90
C ASP A 80 5.84 -12.01 20.68
N SER A 81 4.53 -11.72 20.77
CA SER A 81 3.46 -12.61 20.32
C SER A 81 3.62 -12.98 18.84
N PHE A 82 3.95 -12.00 17.98
CA PHE A 82 4.24 -12.25 16.57
C PHE A 82 5.48 -13.12 16.35
N LYS A 83 6.59 -12.86 17.06
CA LYS A 83 7.77 -13.73 17.00
C LYS A 83 7.48 -15.14 17.47
N GLN A 84 6.63 -15.33 18.49
CA GLN A 84 6.23 -16.66 18.95
C GLN A 84 5.39 -17.38 17.89
N TYR A 85 4.48 -16.67 17.23
CA TYR A 85 3.71 -17.20 16.11
C TYR A 85 4.61 -17.67 14.96
N LEU A 86 5.62 -16.87 14.59
CA LEU A 86 6.59 -17.23 13.55
C LEU A 86 7.55 -18.39 13.92
N LYS A 87 7.59 -18.83 15.18
CA LYS A 87 8.38 -20.00 15.59
C LYS A 87 7.65 -21.33 15.33
N GLN A 88 6.36 -21.28 15.05
CA GLN A 88 5.56 -22.46 14.76
C GLN A 88 5.95 -23.04 13.39
N GLU A 89 5.68 -24.32 13.21
CA GLU A 89 5.76 -24.98 11.90
C GLU A 89 4.40 -24.86 11.21
N PHE A 90 4.45 -24.56 9.92
CA PHE A 90 3.28 -24.48 9.06
C PHE A 90 3.35 -25.60 8.02
N ASP A 91 2.25 -26.34 7.87
CA ASP A 91 2.17 -27.43 6.88
C ASP A 91 2.24 -26.93 5.43
N SER A 92 1.88 -25.66 5.22
CA SER A 92 1.86 -25.02 3.92
C SER A 92 3.23 -24.44 3.56
N THR A 93 3.77 -24.85 2.42
CA THR A 93 5.01 -24.29 1.85
C THR A 93 4.92 -22.77 1.64
N ALA A 94 3.73 -22.25 1.29
CA ALA A 94 3.52 -20.81 1.12
C ALA A 94 3.61 -20.05 2.45
N CYS A 95 3.07 -20.62 3.53
CA CYS A 95 3.14 -20.04 4.87
C CYS A 95 4.56 -20.12 5.45
N GLU A 96 5.28 -21.22 5.23
CA GLU A 96 6.70 -21.33 5.59
C GLU A 96 7.56 -20.30 4.86
N TRP A 97 7.36 -20.14 3.55
CA TRP A 97 8.03 -19.09 2.80
C TRP A 97 7.73 -17.68 3.34
N ALA A 98 6.47 -17.40 3.68
CA ALA A 98 6.06 -16.11 4.24
C ALA A 98 6.72 -15.86 5.61
N LYS A 99 6.71 -16.87 6.48
CA LYS A 99 7.40 -16.86 7.78
C LYS A 99 8.88 -16.56 7.61
N ASP A 100 9.58 -17.29 6.75
CA ASP A 100 11.02 -17.10 6.51
C ASP A 100 11.33 -15.72 5.94
N THR A 101 10.49 -15.23 5.03
CA THR A 101 10.60 -13.89 4.46
C THR A 101 10.54 -12.82 5.55
N VAL A 102 9.54 -12.90 6.44
CA VAL A 102 9.40 -11.96 7.55
C VAL A 102 10.56 -12.08 8.54
N LEU A 103 10.97 -13.29 8.90
CA LEU A 103 12.10 -13.51 9.81
C LEU A 103 13.40 -12.97 9.23
N ASN A 104 13.64 -13.15 7.94
CA ASN A 104 14.81 -12.61 7.26
C ASN A 104 14.76 -11.08 7.21
N TYR A 105 13.60 -10.48 6.93
CA TYR A 105 13.43 -9.03 7.00
C TYR A 105 13.77 -8.49 8.40
N ILE A 106 13.30 -9.13 9.47
CA ILE A 106 13.65 -8.76 10.86
C ILE A 106 15.16 -8.87 11.11
N LYS A 107 15.83 -9.89 10.57
CA LYS A 107 17.29 -10.04 10.68
C LYS A 107 18.04 -8.87 10.03
N LEU A 108 17.55 -8.35 8.89
CA LEU A 108 18.18 -7.20 8.21
C LEU A 108 18.23 -5.96 9.13
N PHE A 109 17.17 -5.70 9.90
CA PHE A 109 17.17 -4.63 10.91
C PHE A 109 18.10 -4.97 12.08
N LYS A 110 18.02 -6.20 12.60
CA LYS A 110 18.85 -6.64 13.74
C LYS A 110 20.35 -6.50 13.45
N TYR A 111 20.77 -6.83 12.23
CA TYR A 111 22.17 -6.76 11.81
C TYR A 111 22.54 -5.42 11.14
N GLN A 112 21.68 -4.40 11.27
CA GLN A 112 21.92 -3.05 10.74
C GLN A 112 22.21 -3.00 9.23
N GLN A 113 21.72 -3.99 8.47
CA GLN A 113 21.81 -4.01 7.00
C GLN A 113 20.73 -3.14 6.37
N LEU A 114 19.61 -2.95 7.07
CA LEU A 114 18.58 -1.94 6.78
C LEU A 114 18.41 -1.06 8.02
N PRO A 115 19.33 -0.14 8.31
CA PRO A 115 19.25 0.65 9.52
C PRO A 115 18.12 1.69 9.39
N LEU A 116 17.32 1.88 10.44
CA LEU A 116 16.24 2.88 10.51
C LEU A 116 16.81 4.30 10.69
N ASN A 117 17.79 4.67 9.86
CA ASN A 117 18.51 5.94 9.95
C ASN A 117 17.78 7.08 9.23
N HIS A 118 16.71 6.76 8.49
CA HIS A 118 15.93 7.70 7.70
C HIS A 118 14.52 7.85 8.24
N GLN A 119 14.36 7.90 9.57
CA GLN A 119 13.11 8.40 10.14
C GLN A 119 13.01 9.89 9.81
N THR A 120 12.05 10.25 8.97
CA THR A 120 11.71 11.65 8.72
C THR A 120 10.78 12.14 9.83
N GLU A 121 10.70 13.44 10.04
CA GLU A 121 9.79 14.04 11.02
C GLU A 121 8.32 13.61 10.81
N GLY A 122 7.93 13.32 9.57
CA GLY A 122 6.61 12.78 9.21
C GLY A 122 6.34 11.36 9.75
N ASP A 123 7.37 10.55 9.95
CA ASP A 123 7.24 9.19 10.51
C ASP A 123 6.99 9.22 12.03
N ILE A 124 7.42 10.31 12.70
CA ILE A 124 7.23 10.54 14.14
C ILE A 124 5.79 11.02 14.41
N LEU A 125 5.24 11.86 13.55
CA LEU A 125 3.90 12.43 13.72
C LEU A 125 2.76 11.41 13.59
N ARG A 126 2.96 10.28 12.89
CA ARG A 126 1.95 9.21 12.76
C ARG A 126 1.92 8.22 13.94
N ARG A 127 2.79 8.38 14.93
CA ARG A 127 2.89 7.51 16.12
C ARG A 127 2.22 8.07 17.38
N ILE A 128 1.62 9.26 17.31
CA ILE A 128 0.92 9.91 18.43
C ILE A 128 -0.59 9.84 18.21
#